data_AF-S7HXI2-F1
#
_entry.id   AF-S7HXI2-F1
#
_cell.length_a   1.000
_cell.length_b   1.000
_cell.length_c   1.000
_cell.angle_alpha   90.00
_cell.angle_beta   90.00
_cell.angle_gamma   90.00
#
_symmetry.space_group_name_H-M   'P 1'
#
loop_
_entity.id
_entity.type
_entity.pdbx_description
1 polymer ?
#
loop_
_entity_poly.entity_id
_entity_poly.type
_entity_poly.pdbx_seq_one_letter_code
_entity_poly.pdbx_strand_id
1 'polypeptide(L)'
;MAVTQHESIKYTLSFQEALEQVMDGKGWAQGEQFADGMIMMEKGGMFIDGRDYLHVHDFKAERGNQKSDIQITKNLMMQKFRIVSTQADAERKIS
;
A
#
# COMPACT_ATOMS: atom_id res chain seq x y z
N MET A 1 7.46 30.38 -15.95
CA MET A 1 7.92 29.18 -15.26
C MET A 1 6.73 28.66 -14.47
N ALA A 2 6.17 27.50 -14.83
CA ALA A 2 5.03 26.94 -14.12
C ALA A 2 5.50 26.37 -12.78
N VAL A 3 5.02 26.93 -11.68
CA VAL A 3 5.23 26.37 -10.34
C VAL A 3 4.42 25.08 -10.27
N THR A 4 5.07 23.94 -10.39
CA THR A 4 4.42 22.65 -10.11
C THR A 4 4.12 22.65 -8.62
N GLN A 5 2.88 22.93 -8.24
CA GLN A 5 2.42 22.73 -6.87
C GLN A 5 2.61 21.24 -6.56
N HIS A 6 3.59 20.91 -5.72
CA HIS A 6 3.64 19.59 -5.11
C HIS A 6 2.43 19.50 -4.20
N GLU A 7 1.36 18.84 -4.66
CA GLU A 7 0.23 18.51 -3.80
C GLU A 7 0.77 17.77 -2.57
N SER A 8 0.46 18.30 -1.38
CA SER A 8 0.84 17.67 -0.13
C SER A 8 0.17 16.30 -0.07
N ILE A 9 0.95 15.23 0.12
CA ILE A 9 0.42 13.88 0.30
C ILE A 9 -0.48 13.88 1.54
N LYS A 10 -1.72 13.38 1.40
CA LYS A 10 -2.70 13.27 2.50
C LYS A 10 -3.07 11.83 2.76
N TYR A 11 -3.12 11.46 4.04
CA TYR A 11 -3.56 10.17 4.53
C TYR A 11 -4.90 10.37 5.24
N THR A 12 -5.99 9.94 4.62
CA THR A 12 -7.35 10.24 5.09
C THR A 12 -8.14 9.00 5.47
N LEU A 13 -7.72 7.82 4.99
CA LEU A 13 -8.46 6.58 5.16
C LEU A 13 -8.07 5.88 6.46
N SER A 14 -9.04 5.25 7.11
CA SER A 14 -8.81 4.20 8.10
C SER A 14 -8.30 2.92 7.43
N PHE A 15 -7.80 1.97 8.24
CA PHE A 15 -7.38 0.67 7.75
C PHE A 15 -8.51 -0.08 7.02
N GLN A 16 -9.73 -0.05 7.56
CA GLN A 16 -10.88 -0.72 6.95
C GLN A 16 -11.21 -0.12 5.57
N GLU A 17 -11.34 1.21 5.49
CA GLU A 17 -11.63 1.89 4.22
C GLU A 17 -10.54 1.64 3.18
N ALA A 18 -9.28 1.57 3.61
CA ALA A 18 -8.16 1.26 2.73
C ALA A 18 -8.24 -0.17 2.18
N LEU A 19 -8.55 -1.16 3.04
CA LEU A 19 -8.72 -2.55 2.60
C LEU A 19 -9.90 -2.72 1.64
N GLU A 20 -11.03 -2.10 1.91
CA GLU A 20 -12.19 -2.11 1.01
C GLU A 20 -11.81 -1.58 -0.37
N GLN A 21 -11.06 -0.47 -0.44
CA GLN A 21 -10.60 0.06 -1.72
C GLN A 21 -9.60 -0.83 -2.45
N VAL A 22 -8.71 -1.52 -1.73
CA VAL A 22 -7.78 -2.50 -2.33
C VAL A 22 -8.56 -3.70 -2.88
N MET A 23 -9.53 -4.22 -2.14
CA MET A 23 -10.39 -5.33 -2.58
C MET A 23 -11.28 -4.96 -3.77
N ASP A 24 -11.73 -3.69 -3.85
CA ASP A 24 -12.44 -3.13 -5.00
C ASP A 24 -11.53 -2.89 -6.23
N GLY A 25 -10.22 -3.12 -6.10
CA GLY A 25 -9.26 -2.91 -7.18
C GLY A 25 -8.96 -1.43 -7.47
N LYS A 26 -9.21 -0.52 -6.53
CA LYS A 26 -9.00 0.93 -6.71
C LYS A 26 -7.53 1.36 -6.61
N GLY A 27 -6.65 0.47 -6.14
CA GLY A 27 -5.20 0.70 -6.08
C GLY A 27 -4.55 -0.08 -4.94
N TRP A 28 -3.45 0.45 -4.43
CA TRP A 28 -2.65 -0.12 -3.33
C TRP A 28 -2.74 0.80 -2.12
N ALA A 29 -2.81 0.23 -0.92
CA ALA A 29 -2.89 1.03 0.30
C ALA A 29 -1.50 1.28 0.88
N GLN A 30 -1.18 2.56 1.08
CA GLN A 30 0.00 3.02 1.78
C GLN A 30 -0.39 3.56 3.15
N GLY A 31 0.19 3.01 4.21
CA GLY A 31 0.06 3.55 5.58
C GLY A 31 1.06 4.68 5.83
N GLU A 32 0.69 5.65 6.67
CA GLU A 32 1.57 6.78 7.02
C GLU A 32 2.78 6.34 7.88
N GLN A 33 2.67 5.19 8.56
CA GLN A 33 3.70 4.61 9.42
C GLN A 33 4.31 3.33 8.82
N PHE A 34 3.88 2.90 7.64
CA PHE A 34 4.43 1.75 6.96
C PHE A 34 5.79 2.14 6.35
N ALA A 35 6.88 1.60 6.91
CA ALA A 35 8.23 2.02 6.57
C ALA A 35 8.49 1.97 5.05
N ASP A 36 8.18 0.83 4.40
CA ASP A 36 8.46 0.63 2.98
C ASP A 36 7.49 -0.35 2.26
N GLY A 37 6.38 -0.78 2.90
CA GLY A 37 5.46 -1.80 2.36
C GLY A 37 4.06 -1.30 1.97
N MET A 38 3.56 -1.72 0.81
CA MET A 38 2.21 -1.43 0.29
C MET A 38 1.28 -2.63 0.44
N ILE A 39 0.04 -2.42 0.89
CA ILE A 39 -0.96 -3.49 0.85
C ILE A 39 -1.50 -3.60 -0.58
N MET A 40 -1.38 -4.78 -1.18
CA MET A 40 -1.80 -5.08 -2.54
C MET A 40 -2.65 -6.35 -2.57
N MET A 41 -3.60 -6.40 -3.51
CA MET A 41 -4.31 -7.61 -3.86
C MET A 41 -3.63 -8.27 -5.06
N GLU A 42 -3.37 -9.56 -4.96
CA GLU A 42 -2.84 -10.36 -6.05
C GLU A 42 -3.72 -11.58 -6.28
N LYS A 43 -3.84 -11.96 -7.55
CA LYS A 43 -4.54 -13.20 -7.91
C LYS A 43 -3.73 -14.38 -7.44
N GLY A 44 -4.35 -15.23 -6.61
CA GLY A 44 -3.74 -16.49 -6.21
C GLY A 44 -3.40 -17.31 -7.43
N GLY A 45 -2.12 -17.69 -7.55
CA GLY A 45 -1.71 -18.74 -8.47
C GLY A 45 -2.14 -20.11 -7.96
N MET A 46 -1.50 -21.15 -8.50
CA MET A 46 -1.74 -22.55 -8.10
C MET A 46 -1.49 -22.82 -6.60
N PHE A 47 -0.75 -21.94 -5.92
CA PHE A 47 -0.35 -22.07 -4.51
C PHE A 47 -1.42 -21.64 -3.49
N ILE A 48 -2.48 -20.93 -3.91
CA ILE A 48 -3.53 -20.42 -3.01
C ILE A 48 -4.93 -20.75 -3.57
N ASP A 49 -5.06 -21.91 -4.21
CA ASP A 49 -6.32 -22.41 -4.81
C ASP A 49 -7.01 -21.41 -5.76
N GLY A 50 -6.24 -20.56 -6.45
CA GLY A 50 -6.81 -19.54 -7.35
C GLY A 50 -7.56 -18.40 -6.64
N ARG A 51 -7.49 -18.30 -5.30
CA ARG A 51 -8.15 -17.24 -4.54
C ARG A 51 -7.29 -15.98 -4.48
N ASP A 52 -7.91 -14.83 -4.66
CA ASP A 52 -7.25 -13.54 -4.46
C ASP A 52 -6.80 -13.40 -3.00
N TYR A 53 -5.60 -12.84 -2.81
CA TYR A 53 -5.01 -12.69 -1.49
C TYR A 53 -4.34 -11.32 -1.35
N LEU A 54 -4.29 -10.86 -0.10
CA LEU A 54 -3.61 -9.63 0.25
C LEU A 54 -2.18 -9.93 0.72
N HIS A 55 -1.24 -9.08 0.30
CA HIS A 55 0.14 -9.13 0.76
C HIS A 55 0.69 -7.71 0.93
N VAL A 56 1.82 -7.61 1.63
CA VAL A 56 2.63 -6.40 1.69
C VAL A 56 3.74 -6.50 0.65
N HIS A 57 3.81 -5.51 -0.24
CA HIS A 57 4.85 -5.39 -1.26
C HIS A 57 5.81 -4.24 -0.94
N ASP A 58 7.10 -4.55 -0.90
CA ASP A 58 8.17 -3.56 -0.74
C ASP A 58 8.98 -3.45 -2.05
N PHE A 59 8.90 -2.28 -2.68
CA PHE A 59 9.61 -1.97 -3.93
C PHE A 59 11.12 -1.73 -3.73
N LYS A 60 11.55 -1.42 -2.50
CA LYS A 60 12.93 -1.01 -2.16
C LYS A 60 13.74 -2.14 -1.54
N ALA A 61 13.13 -3.25 -1.17
CA ALA A 61 13.84 -4.38 -0.60
C ALA A 61 15.00 -4.84 -1.50
N GLU A 62 16.21 -4.95 -0.95
CA GLU A 62 17.47 -5.22 -1.68
C GLU A 62 17.45 -6.49 -2.53
N ARG A 63 16.54 -7.44 -2.25
CA ARG A 63 16.36 -8.68 -3.03
C ARG A 63 15.37 -8.56 -4.19
N GLY A 64 14.89 -7.35 -4.47
CA GLY A 64 13.91 -7.06 -5.52
C GLY A 64 12.50 -7.45 -5.11
N ASN A 65 11.57 -6.48 -5.15
CA ASN A 65 10.12 -6.70 -5.12
C ASN A 65 9.68 -7.78 -4.12
N GLN A 66 9.99 -7.58 -2.84
CA GLN A 66 9.63 -8.56 -1.82
C GLN A 66 8.15 -8.48 -1.49
N LYS A 67 7.52 -9.66 -1.47
CA LYS A 67 6.17 -9.86 -0.97
C LYS A 67 6.26 -10.56 0.38
N SER A 68 5.49 -10.06 1.33
CA SER A 68 5.39 -10.65 2.67
C SER A 68 3.93 -10.69 3.11
N ASP A 69 3.64 -11.61 4.02
CA ASP A 69 2.34 -11.64 4.68
C ASP A 69 2.10 -10.32 5.42
N ILE A 70 0.84 -9.89 5.48
CA ILE A 70 0.46 -8.71 6.26
C ILE A 70 0.69 -9.02 7.75
N GLN A 71 1.68 -8.34 8.32
CA GLN A 71 1.89 -8.34 9.76
C GLN A 71 1.05 -7.23 10.41
N ILE A 72 0.10 -7.63 11.27
CA ILE A 72 -0.74 -6.70 12.02
C ILE A 72 -0.03 -6.34 13.32
N THR A 73 0.44 -5.10 13.44
CA THR A 73 1.11 -4.60 14.64
C THR A 73 0.15 -3.86 15.57
N LYS A 74 0.53 -3.76 16.84
CA LYS A 74 -0.14 -2.89 17.81
C LYS A 74 -0.15 -1.48 17.22
N ASN A 75 -1.34 -0.87 17.12
CA ASN A 75 -1.61 0.46 16.55
C ASN A 75 -1.85 0.52 15.02
N LEU A 76 -1.86 -0.61 14.28
CA LEU A 76 -2.20 -0.59 12.84
C LEU A 76 -3.53 0.14 12.56
N MET A 77 -4.53 -0.08 13.41
CA MET A 77 -5.85 0.54 13.26
C MET A 77 -5.88 2.05 13.55
N MET A 78 -4.84 2.60 14.18
CA MET A 78 -4.77 4.02 14.53
C MET A 78 -4.08 4.86 13.45
N GLN A 79 -3.29 4.25 12.57
CA GLN A 79 -2.64 4.97 11.50
C GLN A 79 -3.62 5.26 10.35
N LYS A 80 -3.32 6.29 9.56
CA LYS A 80 -4.06 6.63 8.35
C LYS A 80 -3.40 6.07 7.10
N PHE A 81 -4.22 5.92 6.07
CA PHE A 81 -3.85 5.34 4.78
C PHE A 81 -4.23 6.27 3.62
N ARG A 82 -3.57 6.06 2.48
CA ARG A 82 -3.95 6.59 1.17
C ARG A 82 -3.93 5.48 0.13
N ILE A 83 -4.64 5.70 -0.98
CA ILE A 83 -4.55 4.83 -2.16
C ILE A 83 -3.57 5.42 -3.15
N VAL A 84 -2.69 4.56 -3.66
CA VAL A 84 -1.74 4.87 -4.73
C VAL A 84 -1.91 3.84 -5.85
N SER A 85 -1.66 4.25 -7.10
CA SER A 85 -1.84 3.36 -8.27
C SER A 85 -0.54 3.15 -9.06
N THR A 86 0.57 3.76 -8.65
CA THR A 86 1.87 3.66 -9.33
C THR A 86 3.01 3.54 -8.33
N GLN A 87 4.07 2.83 -8.71
CA GLN A 87 5.29 2.71 -7.91
C GLN A 87 5.91 4.08 -7.61
N ALA A 88 5.97 4.96 -8.61
CA ALA A 88 6.53 6.30 -8.46
C ALA A 88 5.76 7.17 -7.45
N ASP A 89 4.45 6.96 -7.25
CA ASP A 89 3.69 7.65 -6.21
C ASP A 89 3.85 6.97 -4.84
N ALA A 90 3.86 5.63 -4.81
CA ALA A 90 4.11 4.85 -3.59
C ALA A 90 5.46 5.18 -2.95
N GLU A 91 6.50 5.40 -3.77
CA GLU A 91 7.86 5.71 -3.30
C GLU A 91 8.04 7.16 -2.82
N ARG A 92 7.08 8.05 -3.09
CA ARG A 92 7.10 9.42 -2.55
C ARG A 92 6.86 9.35 -1.04
N LYS A 93 7.86 9.76 -0.25
CA LYS A 93 7.69 9.92 1.19
C LYS A 93 7.00 11.26 1.48
N ILE A 94 6.18 11.30 2.53
CA ILE A 94 6.04 12.53 3.30
C ILE A 94 7.41 12.77 3.94
N SER A 95 8.06 13.85 3.55
CA SER A 95 9.22 14.42 4.24
C SER A 95 8.79 15.19 5.48
#